data_AF-A0A7W2TE24-F1
#
_entry.id   AF-A0A7W2TE24-F1
#
_cell.length_a   1.000
_cell.length_b   1.000
_cell.length_c   1.000
_cell.angle_alpha   90.00
_cell.angle_beta   90.00
_cell.angle_gamma   90.00
#
_symmetry.space_group_name_H-M   'P 1'
#
loop_
_entity.id
_entity.type
_entity.pdbx_description
1 polymer ?
#
loop_
_entity_poly.entity_id
_entity_poly.type
_entity_poly.pdbx_seq_one_letter_code
_entity_poly.pdbx_strand_id
1 'polypeptide(L)' 'NTYNAGDTVTLAEGELILNADGSYTFTPNDNFNGAVPVITYIVTDGAGDTQSSTLTISVTPVSDLSDDSE' A
#
# COMPACT_ATOMS: atom_id res chain seq x y z
N ASN A 1 5.85 -0.15 11.79
CA ASN A 1 6.23 -0.19 10.36
C ASN A 1 6.43 1.24 9.88
N THR A 2 7.65 1.77 10.02
CA THR A 2 7.98 3.12 9.55
C THR A 2 8.96 3.02 8.39
N TYR A 3 8.65 3.62 7.25
CA TYR A 3 9.47 3.59 6.04
C TYR A 3 9.73 5.01 5.51
N ASN A 4 10.73 5.17 4.67
CA ASN A 4 11.01 6.43 4.01
C ASN A 4 10.44 6.43 2.59
N ALA A 5 10.07 7.61 2.11
CA ALA A 5 9.73 7.82 0.70
C ALA A 5 10.91 7.40 -0.19
N GLY A 6 10.66 6.52 -1.16
CA GLY A 6 11.66 5.87 -1.99
C GLY A 6 11.90 4.39 -1.65
N ASP A 7 11.34 3.89 -0.54
CA ASP A 7 11.50 2.49 -0.13
C ASP A 7 10.54 1.55 -0.87
N THR A 8 11.03 0.34 -1.13
CA THR A 8 10.19 -0.82 -1.46
C THR A 8 10.02 -1.68 -0.22
N VAL A 9 8.77 -1.97 0.13
CA VAL A 9 8.39 -2.63 1.36
C VAL A 9 7.68 -3.94 1.02
N THR A 10 8.32 -5.06 1.36
CA THR A 10 7.69 -6.37 1.26
C THR A 10 6.90 -6.66 2.54
N LEU A 11 5.61 -6.89 2.40
CA LEU A 11 4.69 -7.26 3.48
C LEU A 11 4.22 -8.71 3.30
N ALA A 12 3.62 -9.29 4.34
CA ALA A 12 3.03 -10.62 4.23
C ALA A 12 1.80 -10.62 3.30
N GLU A 13 1.15 -9.47 3.16
CA GLU A 13 -0.07 -9.25 2.39
C GLU A 13 0.21 -8.88 0.92
N GLY A 14 1.43 -8.47 0.58
CA GLY A 14 1.79 -7.99 -0.75
C GLY A 14 3.05 -7.12 -0.76
N GLU A 15 3.27 -6.42 -1.87
CA GLU A 15 4.38 -5.48 -2.06
C GLU A 15 3.86 -4.04 -2.08
N LEU A 16 4.45 -3.18 -1.26
CA LEU A 16 4.23 -1.74 -1.30
C LEU A 16 5.47 -1.04 -1.87
N ILE A 17 5.27 -0.28 -2.94
CA ILE A 17 6.27 0.65 -3.47
C ILE A 17 5.89 2.05 -3.00
N LEU A 18 6.75 2.70 -2.23
CA LEU A 18 6.59 4.09 -1.83
C LEU A 18 7.61 4.95 -2.60
N ASN A 19 7.12 5.83 -3.46
CA ASN A 19 7.96 6.72 -4.26
C ASN A 19 8.43 7.92 -3.42
N ALA A 20 9.51 8.55 -3.86
CA ALA A 20 10.10 9.71 -3.17
C ALA A 20 9.16 10.93 -3.09
N ASP A 21 8.19 11.02 -4.01
CA ASP A 21 7.15 12.06 -4.03
C ASP A 21 5.96 11.76 -3.09
N GLY A 22 5.99 10.63 -2.37
CA GLY A 22 4.91 10.16 -1.50
C GLY A 22 3.80 9.41 -2.22
N SER A 23 3.86 9.27 -3.55
CA SER A 23 2.99 8.37 -4.31
C SER A 23 3.28 6.92 -3.92
N TYR A 24 2.25 6.08 -3.86
CA TYR A 24 2.41 4.67 -3.49
C TYR A 24 1.64 3.73 -4.41
N THR A 25 2.15 2.51 -4.52
CA THR A 25 1.46 1.40 -5.21
C THR A 25 1.54 0.18 -4.33
N PHE A 26 0.38 -0.42 -4.02
CA PHE A 26 0.31 -1.67 -3.27
C PHE A 26 -0.22 -2.77 -4.17
N THR A 27 0.59 -3.80 -4.37
CA THR A 27 0.25 -5.01 -5.11
C THR A 27 -0.02 -6.12 -4.10
N PRO A 28 -1.29 -6.48 -3.84
CA PRO A 28 -1.59 -7.58 -2.93
C PRO A 28 -1.11 -8.92 -3.50
N ASN A 29 -0.82 -9.86 -2.62
CA ASN A 29 -0.59 -11.25 -3.01
C ASN A 29 -1.84 -11.86 -3.65
N ASP A 30 -1.65 -12.87 -4.49
CA ASP A 30 -2.75 -13.61 -5.10
C ASP A 30 -3.73 -14.10 -4.02
N ASN A 31 -5.03 -13.89 -4.27
CA ASN A 31 -6.13 -14.24 -3.37
C ASN A 31 -6.10 -13.56 -1.99
N PHE A 32 -5.24 -12.55 -1.76
CA PHE A 32 -5.30 -11.76 -0.54
C PHE A 32 -6.51 -10.83 -0.54
N ASN A 33 -7.29 -10.89 0.54
CA ASN A 33 -8.34 -9.95 0.83
C ASN A 33 -8.33 -9.63 2.33
N GLY A 34 -8.47 -8.35 2.67
CA GLY A 34 -8.47 -7.89 4.06
C GLY A 34 -7.65 -6.63 4.29
N ALA A 35 -7.47 -6.31 5.56
CA ALA A 35 -6.70 -5.15 5.99
C ALA A 35 -5.20 -5.45 5.99
N VAL A 36 -4.41 -4.52 5.47
CA VAL A 36 -2.96 -4.52 5.57
C VAL A 36 -2.56 -3.83 6.89
N PRO A 37 -1.46 -4.24 7.55
CA PRO A 37 -0.93 -3.53 8.72
C PRO A 37 -0.81 -2.03 8.46
N VAL A 38 -1.06 -1.19 9.48
CA VAL A 38 -0.92 0.26 9.34
C VAL A 38 0.54 0.60 9.07
N ILE A 39 0.76 1.39 8.02
CA ILE A 39 2.09 1.79 7.57
C ILE A 39 2.28 3.25 7.90
N THR A 40 3.36 3.59 8.60
CA THR A 40 3.79 4.97 8.76
C THR A 40 4.89 5.24 7.74
N TYR A 41 4.86 6.38 7.07
CA TYR A 41 5.93 6.77 6.17
C TYR A 41 6.36 8.21 6.39
N ILE A 42 7.63 8.46 6.10
CA ILE A 42 8.28 9.77 6.24
C ILE A 42 8.68 10.25 4.85
N VAL A 43 8.17 11.42 4.46
CA VAL A 43 8.57 12.13 3.24
C VAL A 43 9.54 13.24 3.65
N THR A 44 10.66 13.35 2.94
CA THR A 44 11.60 14.48 3.09
C THR A 44 11.46 15.35 1.85
N ASP A 45 11.20 16.65 2.02
CA ASP A 45 11.16 17.58 0.90
C ASP A 45 12.58 17.99 0.43
N GLY A 46 12.64 18.78 -0.65
CA GLY A 46 13.91 19.27 -1.19
C GLY A 46 14.65 20.28 -0.30
N ALA A 47 14.02 20.79 0.76
CA ALA A 47 14.62 21.68 1.75
C ALA A 47 15.14 20.92 2.99
N GLY A 48 14.84 19.63 3.10
CA GLY A 48 15.22 18.77 4.23
C GLY A 48 14.17 18.68 5.33
N ASP A 49 12.98 19.25 5.12
CA ASP A 49 11.87 19.12 6.05
C ASP A 49 11.23 17.73 5.92
N THR A 50 11.01 17.06 7.04
CA THR A 50 10.43 15.72 7.09
C THR A 50 8.99 15.76 7.58
N GLN A 51 8.09 15.04 6.92
CA GLN A 51 6.70 14.91 7.33
C GLN A 51 6.28 13.45 7.43
N SER A 52 5.66 13.06 8.56
CA SER A 52 5.16 11.71 8.79
C SER A 52 3.68 11.59 8.43
N SER A 53 3.31 10.53 7.74
CA SER A 53 1.93 10.19 7.40
C SER A 53 1.64 8.71 7.62
N THR A 54 0.36 8.37 7.75
CA THR A 54 -0.11 6.99 7.96
C THR A 54 -0.94 6.53 6.77
N LEU A 55 -0.66 5.33 6.30
CA LEU A 55 -1.37 4.65 5.22
C LEU A 55 -2.12 3.43 5.77
N THR A 56 -3.42 3.41 5.54
CA THR A 56 -4.33 2.31 5.90
C THR A 56 -4.91 1.73 4.62
N ILE A 57 -4.58 0.48 4.30
CA ILE A 57 -5.00 -0.19 3.06
C ILE A 57 -5.95 -1.34 3.42
N SER A 58 -7.05 -1.44 2.68
CA SER A 58 -7.98 -2.56 2.74
C SER A 58 -8.25 -3.08 1.34
N VAL A 59 -8.02 -4.37 1.12
CA VAL A 59 -8.26 -5.04 -0.16
C VAL A 59 -9.59 -5.77 -0.08
N THR A 60 -10.56 -5.29 -0.85
CA THR A 60 -11.88 -5.93 -0.97
C THR A 60 -11.87 -6.94 -2.11
N PRO A 61 -12.39 -8.16 -1.90
CA PRO A 61 -12.52 -9.12 -2.98
C PRO A 61 -13.52 -8.61 -4.02
N VAL A 62 -13.21 -8.77 -5.29
CA VAL A 62 -14.18 -8.57 -6.37
C VAL A 62 -14.88 -9.90 -6.61
N SER A 63 -16.22 -9.90 -6.54
CA SER A 63 -17.00 -11.10 -6.85
C SER A 63 -16.98 -11.34 -8.35
N ASP A 64 -16.57 -12.54 -8.78
CA ASP A 64 -16.63 -12.98 -10.18
C ASP A 64 -18.02 -13.53 -10.51
N LEU A 65 -19.04 -12.67 -10.39
CA LEU A 65 -20.41 -13.05 -10.79
C LEU A 65 -20.47 -13.09 -12.31
N SER A 66 -20.19 -14.25 -12.89
CA SER A 66 -20.74 -14.59 -14.19
C SER A 66 -22.23 -14.85 -13.97
N ASP A 67 -23.04 -13.91 -14.45
CA ASP A 67 -24.49 -14.06 -14.53
C ASP A 67 -24.82 -15.13 -15.57
N ASP A 68 -24.71 -16.41 -15.17
CA ASP A 68 -25.19 -17.54 -15.96
C ASP A 68 -26.71 -17.64 -15.78
N SER A 69 -27.39 -16.77 -16.52
CA SER A 69 -28.84 -16.86 -16.72
C SER A 69 -29.12 -17.87 -17.84
N GLU A 70 -29.27 -19.14 -17.44
CA GLU A 70 -29.97 -20.18 -18.22
C GLU A 70 -31.49 -20.10 -17.99
#